data_AF-A0A7C5PJK0-F1
#
_entry.id   AF-A0A7C5PJK0-F1
#
_cell.length_a   1.000
_cell.length_b   1.000
_cell.length_c   1.000
_cell.angle_alpha   90.00
_cell.angle_beta   90.00
_cell.angle_gamma   90.00
#
_symmetry.space_group_name_H-M   'P 1'
#
loop_
_entity.id
_entity.type
_entity.pdbx_description
1 polymer ?
#
loop_
_entity_poly.entity_id
_entity_poly.type
_entity_poly.pdbx_seq_one_letter_code
_entity_poly.pdbx_strand_id
1 'polypeptide(L)'
;MPRALRAGKMPPMAVTVKGVGAAPGIGVGKIVYFDDSPRFIPTRKISPEEVEGEVRRFRSALKQAEKDLRILRRQVAQTLSRQDTAIFDAQISILKDPVFINDVRELIFTEKINVEQALQKVIAKYEKAFDEVLDPAFRERAADIRDVGNRVFMVLLKRKRGRVRLQERFVHAALDFLPSRAGDLDREHCAAIVTERGGKYSHGAILARSLGIPAVVGVDDLYGKIPEGAVVAVDGDAGLVYMDLDDQEIREWKERESQFREVEARLAGLRARPARTRDGKRITLQVNIEGVRDLDAVDMDTVDGVGLFRTEFAFMERRNFPSEEEQYEIYVETLRRAGGKRVVFRTLDIGGDKPLEYFRTPQES
;
A
#
# COMPACT_ATOMS: atom_id res chain seq x y z
N MET A 1 -8.83 -16.98 8.66
CA MET A 1 -10.04 -17.66 8.15
C MET A 1 -10.45 -18.84 9.01
N PRO A 2 -11.76 -19.07 9.23
CA PRO A 2 -12.25 -20.39 9.65
C PRO A 2 -11.90 -21.42 8.56
N ARG A 3 -11.33 -22.56 8.94
CA ARG A 3 -10.96 -23.67 8.03
C ARG A 3 -12.08 -24.14 7.10
N ALA A 4 -13.34 -23.88 7.45
CA ALA A 4 -14.52 -24.35 6.72
C ALA A 4 -14.68 -23.77 5.31
N LEU A 5 -14.21 -22.55 5.03
CA LEU A 5 -14.30 -21.94 3.69
C LEU A 5 -13.20 -22.42 2.71
N ARG A 6 -12.19 -23.16 3.21
CA ARG A 6 -11.12 -23.75 2.37
C ARG A 6 -11.54 -25.05 1.66
N ALA A 7 -12.66 -25.66 2.05
CA ALA A 7 -12.97 -27.06 1.74
C ALA A 7 -13.91 -27.25 0.54
N GLY A 8 -13.91 -26.34 -0.44
CA GLY A 8 -14.50 -26.59 -1.76
C GLY A 8 -13.45 -27.17 -2.70
N LYS A 9 -13.69 -28.33 -3.32
CA LYS A 9 -12.81 -28.86 -4.39
C LYS A 9 -12.55 -27.75 -5.42
N MET A 10 -11.27 -27.55 -5.75
CA MET A 10 -10.87 -26.66 -6.85
C MET A 10 -11.54 -27.14 -8.15
N PRO A 11 -12.05 -26.23 -8.98
CA PRO A 11 -12.56 -26.61 -10.28
C PRO A 11 -11.41 -27.21 -11.11
N PRO A 12 -11.62 -28.33 -11.82
CA PRO A 12 -10.56 -29.09 -12.49
C PRO A 12 -9.96 -28.39 -13.72
N MET A 13 -10.48 -27.23 -14.15
CA MET A 13 -10.10 -26.57 -15.41
C MET A 13 -9.62 -25.12 -15.32
N ALA A 14 -9.66 -24.48 -14.15
CA ALA A 14 -9.26 -23.08 -14.03
C ALA A 14 -7.73 -22.91 -14.18
N VAL A 15 -7.31 -22.10 -15.16
CA VAL A 15 -5.90 -21.68 -15.26
C VAL A 15 -5.60 -20.79 -14.06
N THR A 16 -4.54 -21.14 -13.33
CA THR A 16 -4.17 -20.46 -12.08
C THR A 16 -2.89 -19.67 -12.27
N VAL A 17 -2.97 -18.36 -12.04
CA VAL A 17 -1.83 -17.46 -11.97
C VAL A 17 -1.51 -17.17 -10.51
N LYS A 18 -0.24 -17.36 -10.15
CA LYS A 18 0.24 -17.23 -8.78
C LYS A 18 0.98 -15.91 -8.59
N GLY A 19 0.73 -15.26 -7.46
CA GLY A 19 1.52 -14.15 -6.93
C GLY A 19 1.63 -14.27 -5.41
N VAL A 20 1.60 -13.13 -4.74
CA VAL A 20 1.66 -13.01 -3.28
C VAL A 20 0.35 -12.42 -2.77
N GLY A 21 -0.31 -13.11 -1.85
CA GLY A 21 -1.49 -12.58 -1.16
C GLY A 21 -1.13 -11.35 -0.33
N ALA A 22 -1.68 -10.20 -0.71
CA ALA A 22 -1.36 -8.90 -0.13
C ALA A 22 -2.50 -8.34 0.72
N ALA A 23 -3.75 -8.53 0.29
CA ALA A 23 -4.93 -8.15 1.04
C ALA A 23 -5.97 -9.28 0.99
N PRO A 24 -6.53 -9.71 2.13
CA PRO A 24 -7.41 -10.87 2.19
C PRO A 24 -8.76 -10.59 1.51
N GLY A 25 -9.45 -11.68 1.17
CA GLY A 25 -10.79 -11.68 0.59
C GLY A 25 -10.86 -12.21 -0.83
N ILE A 26 -12.08 -12.19 -1.37
CA ILE A 26 -12.41 -12.75 -2.68
C ILE A 26 -13.03 -11.64 -3.53
N GLY A 27 -12.57 -11.51 -4.77
CA GLY A 27 -13.14 -10.58 -5.75
C GLY A 27 -13.34 -11.24 -7.09
N VAL A 28 -14.47 -10.97 -7.75
CA VAL A 28 -14.78 -11.47 -9.10
C VAL A 28 -15.11 -10.31 -10.02
N GLY A 29 -14.45 -10.23 -11.17
CA GLY A 29 -14.68 -9.14 -12.12
C GLY A 29 -13.88 -9.27 -13.41
N LYS A 30 -14.16 -8.38 -14.36
CA LYS A 30 -13.37 -8.27 -15.59
C LYS A 30 -12.03 -7.60 -15.31
N ILE A 31 -10.94 -8.14 -15.85
CA ILE A 31 -9.62 -7.51 -15.80
C ILE A 31 -9.65 -6.22 -16.60
N VAL A 32 -9.22 -5.13 -15.96
CA VAL A 32 -9.02 -3.85 -16.62
C VAL A 32 -7.61 -3.37 -16.33
N TYR A 33 -6.85 -3.15 -17.39
CA TYR A 33 -5.49 -2.66 -17.28
C TYR A 33 -5.45 -1.15 -17.11
N PHE A 34 -4.84 -0.71 -16.03
CA PHE A 34 -4.57 0.70 -15.79
C PHE A 34 -3.09 0.96 -16.06
N ASP A 35 -2.83 1.68 -17.14
CA ASP A 35 -1.51 2.21 -17.45
C ASP A 35 -1.40 3.63 -16.87
N ASP A 36 -0.44 3.79 -15.97
CA ASP A 36 -0.14 5.05 -15.27
C ASP A 36 0.83 5.91 -16.05
N SER A 37 1.46 5.34 -17.07
CA SER A 37 2.42 6.04 -17.90
C SER A 37 1.67 6.94 -18.87
N PRO A 38 2.07 8.22 -19.01
CA PRO A 38 1.53 9.06 -20.06
C PRO A 38 1.89 8.48 -21.43
N ARG A 39 0.91 7.87 -22.12
CA ARG A 39 1.06 7.30 -23.47
C ARG A 39 1.67 8.25 -24.51
N PHE A 40 1.55 9.56 -24.27
CA PHE A 40 2.18 10.60 -25.07
C PHE A 40 2.63 11.73 -24.17
N ILE A 41 3.94 11.99 -24.16
CA ILE A 41 4.55 13.15 -23.53
C ILE A 41 4.91 14.12 -24.67
N PRO A 42 4.30 15.31 -24.74
CA PRO A 42 4.68 16.31 -25.74
C PRO A 42 6.15 16.69 -25.56
N THR A 43 6.93 16.60 -26.63
CA THR A 43 8.33 17.03 -26.65
C THR A 43 8.50 18.11 -27.72
N ARG A 44 9.13 19.22 -27.35
CA ARG A 44 9.46 20.30 -28.28
C ARG A 44 10.65 21.11 -27.80
N LYS A 45 11.37 21.71 -28.74
CA LYS A 45 12.29 22.81 -28.43
C LYS A 45 11.52 24.07 -28.09
N ILE A 46 12.10 24.88 -27.22
CA ILE A 46 11.56 26.17 -26.78
C ILE A 46 12.57 27.28 -27.07
N SER A 47 12.11 28.50 -27.28
CA SER A 47 12.99 29.66 -27.43
C SER A 47 13.53 30.13 -26.06
N PRO A 48 14.61 30.93 -26.01
CA PRO A 48 15.11 31.51 -24.76
C PRO A 48 14.04 32.28 -23.96
N GLU A 49 13.11 32.94 -24.66
CA GLU A 49 12.03 33.74 -24.06
C GLU A 49 10.95 32.87 -23.39
N GLU A 50 10.77 31.63 -23.85
CA GLU A 50 9.79 30.69 -23.31
C GLU A 50 10.24 30.02 -22.00
N VAL A 51 11.56 30.00 -21.73
CA VAL A 51 12.17 29.29 -20.59
C VAL A 51 11.53 29.67 -19.27
N GLU A 52 11.36 30.97 -19.01
CA GLU A 52 10.79 31.44 -17.75
C GLU A 52 9.30 31.05 -17.62
N GLY A 53 8.59 30.99 -18.75
CA GLY A 53 7.22 30.50 -18.84
C GLY A 53 7.11 29.03 -18.46
N GLU A 54 7.98 28.18 -19.02
CA GLU A 54 8.04 26.74 -18.71
C GLU A 54 8.40 26.49 -17.23
N VAL A 55 9.34 27.26 -16.66
CA VAL A 55 9.67 27.18 -15.22
C VAL A 55 8.48 27.58 -14.34
N ARG A 56 7.71 28.62 -14.73
CA ARG A 56 6.47 28.99 -14.01
C ARG A 56 5.41 27.90 -14.12
N ARG A 57 5.21 27.30 -15.31
CA ARG A 57 4.31 26.14 -15.51
C ARG A 57 4.69 24.99 -14.59
N PHE A 58 5.97 24.65 -14.51
CA PHE A 58 6.49 23.59 -13.64
C PHE A 58 6.16 23.86 -12.16
N ARG A 59 6.50 25.05 -11.65
CA ARG A 59 6.23 25.43 -10.25
C ARG A 59 4.74 25.40 -9.91
N SER A 60 3.89 25.84 -10.84
CA SER A 60 2.44 25.76 -10.66
C SER A 60 1.97 24.30 -10.57
N ALA A 61 2.50 23.43 -11.44
CA ALA A 61 2.17 22.01 -11.44
C ALA A 61 2.61 21.31 -10.15
N LEU A 62 3.80 21.61 -9.62
CA LEU A 62 4.26 21.10 -8.33
C LEU A 62 3.31 21.48 -7.18
N LYS A 63 2.90 22.76 -7.12
CA LYS A 63 1.98 23.24 -6.08
C LYS A 63 0.61 22.56 -6.14
N GLN A 64 0.10 22.35 -7.35
CA GLN A 64 -1.18 21.65 -7.54
C GLN A 64 -1.05 20.16 -7.18
N ALA A 65 0.02 19.49 -7.62
CA ALA A 65 0.30 18.10 -7.26
C ALA A 65 0.43 17.90 -5.74
N GLU A 66 1.08 18.83 -5.04
CA GLU A 66 1.18 18.82 -3.58
C GLU A 66 -0.20 18.96 -2.93
N LYS A 67 -1.03 19.88 -3.43
CA LYS A 67 -2.40 20.07 -2.93
C LYS A 67 -3.23 18.79 -3.10
N ASP A 68 -3.13 18.14 -4.25
CA ASP A 68 -3.85 16.91 -4.57
C ASP A 68 -3.39 15.76 -3.66
N LEU A 69 -2.08 15.62 -3.41
CA LEU A 69 -1.55 14.64 -2.45
C LEU A 69 -2.07 14.86 -1.02
N ARG A 70 -2.13 16.11 -0.56
CA ARG A 70 -2.67 16.41 0.77
C ARG A 70 -4.16 16.12 0.89
N ILE A 71 -4.93 16.33 -0.18
CA ILE A 71 -6.35 15.95 -0.22
C ILE A 71 -6.46 14.44 -0.14
N LEU A 72 -5.71 13.72 -0.98
CA LEU A 72 -5.71 12.27 -1.00
C LEU A 72 -5.32 11.69 0.36
N ARG A 73 -4.21 12.14 0.95
CA ARG A 73 -3.78 11.75 2.30
C ARG A 73 -4.92 11.87 3.31
N ARG A 74 -5.67 12.98 3.30
CA ARG A 74 -6.82 13.17 4.21
C ARG A 74 -7.97 12.20 3.95
N GLN A 75 -8.24 11.86 2.68
CA GLN A 75 -9.29 10.91 2.31
C GLN A 75 -8.97 9.49 2.77
N VAL A 76 -7.69 9.11 2.75
CA VAL A 76 -7.26 7.77 3.16
C VAL A 76 -6.84 7.68 4.63
N ALA A 77 -6.51 8.80 5.29
CA ALA A 77 -6.13 8.85 6.70
C ALA A 77 -7.23 8.41 7.68
N GLN A 78 -8.48 8.33 7.25
CA GLN A 78 -9.57 7.76 8.07
C GLN A 78 -9.55 6.22 8.08
N THR A 79 -8.82 5.60 7.16
CA THR A 79 -8.82 4.15 6.94
C THR A 79 -7.42 3.53 7.05
N LEU A 80 -6.38 4.35 6.85
CA LEU A 80 -4.97 4.00 6.99
C LEU A 80 -4.44 4.35 8.37
N SER A 81 -3.48 3.56 8.87
CA SER A 81 -2.71 3.94 10.05
C SER A 81 -1.86 5.20 9.75
N ARG A 82 -1.38 5.89 10.79
CA ARG A 82 -0.45 7.02 10.60
C ARG A 82 0.80 6.61 9.83
N GLN A 83 1.31 5.41 10.07
CA GLN A 83 2.48 4.87 9.36
C GLN A 83 2.22 4.72 7.86
N ASP A 84 1.05 4.22 7.48
CA ASP A 84 0.72 4.08 6.07
C ASP A 84 0.44 5.43 5.38
N THR A 85 0.15 6.49 6.15
CA THR A 85 0.08 7.84 5.59
C THR A 85 1.44 8.50 5.36
N ALA A 86 2.53 7.97 5.96
CA ALA A 86 3.88 8.52 5.81
C ALA A 86 4.40 8.44 4.37
N ILE A 87 3.87 7.51 3.56
CA ILE A 87 4.16 7.39 2.13
C ILE A 87 3.84 8.70 1.39
N PHE A 88 2.75 9.38 1.78
CA PHE A 88 2.36 10.66 1.19
C PHE A 88 3.30 11.79 1.62
N ASP A 89 3.85 11.72 2.84
CA ASP A 89 4.78 12.72 3.34
C ASP A 89 6.14 12.60 2.64
N ALA A 90 6.58 11.38 2.33
CA ALA A 90 7.74 11.14 1.47
C ALA A 90 7.52 11.74 0.06
N GLN A 91 6.38 11.48 -0.56
CA GLN A 91 6.03 12.04 -1.88
C GLN A 91 5.94 13.57 -1.88
N ILE A 92 5.35 14.16 -0.83
CA ILE A 92 5.31 15.63 -0.66
C ILE A 92 6.72 16.20 -0.49
N SER A 93 7.62 15.47 0.18
CA SER A 93 9.01 15.89 0.35
C SER A 93 9.76 15.90 -0.97
N ILE A 94 9.54 14.91 -1.85
CA ILE A 94 10.11 14.88 -3.21
C ILE A 94 9.65 16.10 -4.02
N LEU A 95 8.35 16.45 -3.97
CA LEU A 95 7.82 17.64 -4.67
C LEU A 95 8.44 18.96 -4.23
N LYS A 96 9.00 19.00 -3.01
CA LYS A 96 9.64 20.18 -2.42
C LYS A 96 11.16 20.15 -2.51
N ASP A 97 11.74 19.04 -2.92
CA ASP A 97 13.18 18.85 -2.94
C ASP A 97 13.83 19.86 -3.89
N PRO A 98 14.68 20.79 -3.38
CA PRO A 98 15.37 21.76 -4.21
C PRO A 98 16.24 21.10 -5.29
N VAL A 99 16.80 19.92 -5.04
CA VAL A 99 17.62 19.18 -6.00
C VAL A 99 16.77 18.72 -7.18
N PHE A 100 15.66 18.01 -6.92
CA PHE A 100 14.71 17.59 -7.94
C PHE A 100 14.20 18.78 -8.77
N ILE A 101 13.83 19.87 -8.10
CA ILE A 101 13.32 21.08 -8.76
C ILE A 101 14.39 21.73 -9.64
N ASN A 102 15.64 21.78 -9.17
CA ASN A 102 16.73 22.39 -9.92
C ASN A 102 17.16 21.53 -11.11
N ASP A 103 17.22 20.20 -10.98
CA ASP A 103 17.53 19.29 -12.08
C ASP A 103 16.57 19.51 -13.28
N VAL A 104 15.26 19.64 -13.02
CA VAL A 104 14.27 19.90 -14.08
C VAL A 104 14.47 21.29 -14.68
N ARG A 105 14.69 22.31 -13.84
CA ARG A 105 14.89 23.70 -14.30
C ARG A 105 16.15 23.85 -15.14
N GLU A 106 17.22 23.17 -14.75
CA GLU A 106 18.49 23.18 -15.46
C GLU A 106 18.31 22.61 -16.86
N LEU A 107 17.65 21.46 -17.01
CA LEU A 107 17.37 20.88 -18.34
C LEU A 107 16.52 21.80 -19.23
N ILE A 108 15.50 22.47 -18.69
CA ILE A 108 14.71 23.47 -19.44
C ILE A 108 15.63 24.59 -19.93
N PHE A 109 16.54 25.07 -19.07
CA PHE A 109 17.43 26.19 -19.38
C PHE A 109 18.54 25.83 -20.37
N THR A 110 19.22 24.71 -20.17
CA THR A 110 20.42 24.30 -20.93
C THR A 110 20.04 23.66 -22.26
N GLU A 111 19.08 22.73 -22.26
CA GLU A 111 18.69 22.01 -23.47
C GLU A 111 17.62 22.73 -24.29
N LYS A 112 17.00 23.78 -23.74
CA LYS A 112 15.90 24.52 -24.37
C LYS A 112 14.77 23.59 -24.81
N ILE A 113 14.26 22.80 -23.86
CA ILE A 113 13.15 21.87 -24.03
C ILE A 113 11.98 22.25 -23.12
N ASN A 114 10.76 21.84 -23.49
CA ASN A 114 9.58 22.08 -22.67
C ASN A 114 9.61 21.30 -21.34
N VAL A 115 8.81 21.75 -20.36
CA VAL A 115 8.79 21.18 -19.00
C VAL A 115 8.50 19.68 -18.98
N GLU A 116 7.61 19.20 -19.85
CA GLU A 116 7.25 17.78 -19.88
C GLU A 116 8.44 16.90 -20.27
N GLN A 117 9.23 17.30 -21.27
CA GLN A 117 10.42 16.56 -21.68
C GLN A 117 11.52 16.61 -20.62
N ALA A 118 11.74 17.77 -20.00
CA ALA A 118 12.71 17.92 -18.91
C ALA A 118 12.36 17.03 -17.72
N LEU A 119 11.10 17.05 -17.28
CA LEU A 119 10.60 16.21 -16.19
C LEU A 119 10.78 14.72 -16.51
N GLN A 120 10.47 14.28 -17.73
CA GLN A 120 10.64 12.90 -18.17
C GLN A 120 12.09 12.42 -18.02
N LYS A 121 13.04 13.26 -18.47
CA LYS A 121 14.48 12.96 -18.39
C LYS A 121 14.96 12.85 -16.94
N VAL A 122 14.50 13.75 -16.06
CA VAL A 122 14.88 13.72 -14.63
C VAL A 122 14.33 12.48 -13.93
N ILE A 123 13.07 12.12 -14.18
CA ILE A 123 12.48 10.90 -13.60
C ILE A 123 13.26 9.67 -14.07
N ALA A 124 13.49 9.53 -15.38
CA ALA A 124 14.24 8.39 -15.94
C ALA A 124 15.68 8.30 -15.38
N LYS A 125 16.33 9.44 -15.15
CA LYS A 125 17.65 9.52 -14.50
C LYS A 125 17.59 8.95 -13.08
N TYR A 126 16.61 9.36 -12.27
CA TYR A 126 16.47 8.85 -10.90
C TYR A 126 16.08 7.39 -10.87
N GLU A 127 15.10 6.96 -11.67
CA GLU A 127 14.68 5.56 -11.74
C GLU A 127 15.87 4.64 -12.04
N LYS A 128 16.68 4.99 -13.04
CA LYS A 128 17.89 4.23 -13.35
C LYS A 128 18.87 4.17 -12.18
N ALA A 129 19.10 5.30 -11.51
CA ALA A 129 20.00 5.37 -10.36
C ALA A 129 19.50 4.53 -9.17
N PHE A 130 18.19 4.46 -8.95
CA PHE A 130 17.59 3.65 -7.87
C PHE A 130 17.50 2.16 -8.24
N ASP A 131 17.24 1.81 -9.51
CA ASP A 131 17.19 0.43 -9.99
C ASP A 131 18.58 -0.24 -9.97
N GLU A 132 19.66 0.52 -10.10
CA GLU A 132 21.05 0.03 -9.97
C GLU A 132 21.40 -0.38 -8.52
N VAL A 133 20.59 0.01 -7.52
CA VAL A 133 20.79 -0.35 -6.12
C VAL A 133 19.95 -1.58 -5.78
N LEU A 134 20.59 -2.70 -5.44
CA LEU A 134 19.93 -3.99 -5.15
C LEU A 134 19.11 -4.05 -3.84
N ASP A 135 18.91 -2.92 -3.17
CA ASP A 135 18.19 -2.84 -1.89
C ASP A 135 16.68 -2.62 -2.12
N PRO A 136 15.79 -3.45 -1.54
CA PRO A 136 14.34 -3.27 -1.58
C PRO A 136 13.85 -1.86 -1.20
N ALA A 137 14.47 -1.18 -0.25
CA ALA A 137 14.09 0.16 0.18
C ALA A 137 14.31 1.22 -0.93
N PHE A 138 15.30 1.01 -1.80
CA PHE A 138 15.59 1.91 -2.93
C PHE A 138 14.61 1.71 -4.08
N ARG A 139 14.08 0.49 -4.27
CA ARG A 139 13.03 0.21 -5.26
C ARG A 139 11.72 0.94 -4.95
N GLU A 140 11.30 0.96 -3.68
CA GLU A 140 10.12 1.74 -3.25
C GLU A 140 10.33 3.24 -3.49
N ARG A 141 11.56 3.74 -3.31
CA ARG A 141 11.89 5.14 -3.58
C ARG A 141 11.83 5.49 -5.07
N ALA A 142 12.22 4.56 -5.95
CA ALA A 142 12.04 4.71 -7.40
C ALA A 142 10.54 4.82 -7.75
N ALA A 143 9.71 3.95 -7.17
CA ALA A 143 8.26 3.98 -7.36
C ALA A 143 7.63 5.29 -6.88
N ASP A 144 8.08 5.83 -5.74
CA ASP A 144 7.62 7.13 -5.23
C ASP A 144 7.98 8.30 -6.16
N ILE A 145 9.20 8.32 -6.71
CA ILE A 145 9.62 9.35 -7.68
C ILE A 145 8.79 9.23 -8.96
N ARG A 146 8.55 8.01 -9.44
CA ARG A 146 7.67 7.75 -10.59
C ARG A 146 6.26 8.26 -10.34
N ASP A 147 5.68 7.95 -9.17
CA ASP A 147 4.31 8.37 -8.83
C ASP A 147 4.20 9.89 -8.73
N VAL A 148 5.18 10.54 -8.08
CA VAL A 148 5.28 11.99 -8.01
C VAL A 148 5.40 12.60 -9.40
N GLY A 149 6.28 12.06 -10.24
CA GLY A 149 6.47 12.47 -11.62
C GLY A 149 5.19 12.38 -12.45
N ASN A 150 4.52 11.23 -12.40
CA ASN A 150 3.24 10.99 -13.07
C ASN A 150 2.16 11.97 -12.60
N ARG A 151 2.11 12.29 -11.31
CA ARG A 151 1.17 13.28 -10.79
C ARG A 151 1.43 14.67 -11.37
N VAL A 152 2.68 15.10 -11.44
CA VAL A 152 3.05 16.39 -12.05
C VAL A 152 2.72 16.40 -13.55
N PHE A 153 2.97 15.31 -14.27
CA PHE A 153 2.57 15.16 -15.67
C PHE A 153 1.07 15.35 -15.87
N MET A 154 0.24 14.71 -15.05
CA MET A 154 -1.21 14.82 -15.19
C MET A 154 -1.69 16.27 -15.03
N VAL A 155 -1.09 17.02 -14.10
CA VAL A 155 -1.35 18.46 -13.95
C VAL A 155 -0.89 19.26 -15.16
N LEU A 156 0.33 19.03 -15.65
CA LEU A 156 0.91 19.74 -16.79
C LEU A 156 0.10 19.54 -18.07
N LEU A 157 -0.33 18.30 -18.32
CA LEU A 157 -1.12 17.92 -19.48
C LEU A 157 -2.60 18.34 -19.36
N LYS A 158 -3.00 18.94 -18.23
CA LYS A 158 -4.41 19.23 -17.88
C LYS A 158 -5.32 18.01 -18.06
N ARG A 159 -4.75 16.80 -17.97
CA ARG A 159 -5.51 15.57 -18.08
C ARG A 159 -6.10 15.32 -16.71
N LYS A 160 -7.42 15.48 -16.60
CA LYS A 160 -8.12 14.80 -15.50
C LYS A 160 -7.92 13.31 -15.70
N ARG A 161 -7.44 12.60 -14.69
CA ARG A 161 -7.55 11.13 -14.69
C ARG A 161 -9.03 10.84 -14.91
N GLY A 162 -9.36 10.24 -16.04
CA GLY A 162 -10.72 9.78 -16.27
C GLY A 162 -11.03 8.84 -15.14
N ARG A 163 -11.98 9.19 -14.27
CA ARG A 163 -12.56 8.23 -13.37
C ARG A 163 -13.28 7.26 -14.30
N VAL A 164 -12.64 6.12 -14.60
CA VAL A 164 -13.27 5.09 -15.40
C VAL A 164 -14.35 4.51 -14.50
N ARG A 165 -15.55 5.12 -14.55
CA ARG A 165 -16.75 4.56 -13.93
C ARG A 165 -17.15 3.39 -14.79
N LEU A 166 -16.63 2.23 -14.43
CA LEU A 166 -17.07 0.98 -15.00
C LEU A 166 -18.39 0.65 -14.31
N GLN A 167 -19.47 0.53 -15.08
CA GLN A 167 -20.77 0.12 -14.53
C GLN A 167 -20.78 -1.35 -14.06
N GLU A 168 -19.73 -2.10 -14.43
CA GLU A 168 -19.56 -3.51 -14.10
C GLU A 168 -18.43 -3.70 -13.10
N ARG A 169 -18.48 -4.81 -12.35
CA ARG A 169 -17.39 -5.18 -11.44
C ARG A 169 -16.11 -5.47 -12.22
N PHE A 170 -15.00 -4.92 -11.72
CA PHE A 170 -13.70 -5.08 -12.38
C PHE A 170 -12.60 -5.43 -11.40
N VAL A 171 -11.56 -6.07 -11.91
CA VAL A 171 -10.29 -6.30 -11.23
C VAL A 171 -9.30 -5.29 -11.77
N HIS A 172 -8.75 -4.45 -10.90
CA HIS A 172 -7.74 -3.45 -11.23
C HIS A 172 -6.41 -4.16 -11.47
N ALA A 173 -5.94 -4.20 -12.72
CA ALA A 173 -4.66 -4.79 -13.09
C ALA A 173 -3.67 -3.71 -13.51
N ALA A 174 -2.45 -3.72 -12.95
CA ALA A 174 -1.43 -2.72 -13.28
C ALA A 174 -0.02 -3.25 -13.00
N LEU A 175 1.00 -2.51 -13.45
CA LEU A 175 2.39 -2.81 -13.09
C LEU A 175 2.59 -2.67 -11.57
N ASP A 176 1.99 -1.67 -10.96
CA ASP A 176 2.02 -1.39 -9.52
C ASP A 176 0.73 -0.66 -9.10
N PHE A 177 0.37 -0.72 -7.83
CA PHE A 177 -0.78 -0.02 -7.26
C PHE A 177 -0.32 1.17 -6.43
N LEU A 178 -0.11 2.29 -7.10
CA LEU A 178 0.46 3.49 -6.50
C LEU A 178 -0.55 4.29 -5.66
N PRO A 179 -0.10 5.07 -4.66
CA PRO A 179 -0.97 5.93 -3.86
C PRO A 179 -1.89 6.79 -4.71
N SER A 180 -1.37 7.34 -5.81
CA SER A 180 -2.17 8.14 -6.70
C SER A 180 -3.37 7.40 -7.29
N ARG A 181 -3.31 6.09 -7.53
CA ARG A 181 -4.43 5.29 -8.03
C ARG A 181 -5.47 4.97 -6.96
N ALA A 182 -5.04 4.73 -5.72
CA ALA A 182 -5.95 4.52 -4.60
C ALA A 182 -6.94 5.69 -4.41
N GLY A 183 -6.55 6.92 -4.78
CA GLY A 183 -7.40 8.10 -4.74
C GLY A 183 -8.49 8.15 -5.82
N ASP A 184 -8.18 7.68 -7.02
CA ASP A 184 -9.08 7.75 -8.18
C ASP A 184 -9.93 6.49 -8.35
N LEU A 185 -9.62 5.42 -7.62
CA LEU A 185 -10.26 4.12 -7.71
C LEU A 185 -11.78 4.21 -7.47
N ASP A 186 -12.55 3.59 -8.36
CA ASP A 186 -13.97 3.33 -8.15
C ASP A 186 -14.13 2.16 -7.17
N ARG A 187 -14.14 2.50 -5.88
CA ARG A 187 -14.17 1.53 -4.77
C ARG A 187 -15.43 0.69 -4.74
N GLU A 188 -16.53 1.18 -5.30
CA GLU A 188 -17.81 0.47 -5.30
C GLU A 188 -17.78 -0.72 -6.27
N HIS A 189 -17.17 -0.52 -7.42
CA HIS A 189 -17.12 -1.50 -8.51
C HIS A 189 -15.82 -2.32 -8.55
N CYS A 190 -14.74 -1.85 -7.93
CA CYS A 190 -13.49 -2.60 -7.85
C CYS A 190 -13.65 -3.84 -6.96
N ALA A 191 -13.55 -5.02 -7.58
CA ALA A 191 -13.69 -6.31 -6.91
C ALA A 191 -12.36 -6.79 -6.29
N ALA A 192 -11.23 -6.52 -6.95
CA ALA A 192 -9.90 -6.88 -6.48
C ALA A 192 -8.81 -6.05 -7.18
N ILE A 193 -7.59 -6.11 -6.65
CA ILE A 193 -6.38 -5.52 -7.24
C ILE A 193 -5.38 -6.63 -7.56
N VAL A 194 -4.81 -6.60 -8.77
CA VAL A 194 -3.74 -7.50 -9.20
C VAL A 194 -2.58 -6.66 -9.74
N THR A 195 -1.36 -6.93 -9.29
CA THR A 195 -0.18 -6.18 -9.74
C THR A 195 0.98 -7.09 -10.09
N GLU A 196 1.77 -6.68 -11.08
CA GLU A 196 2.96 -7.40 -11.49
C GLU A 196 4.13 -7.19 -10.52
N ARG A 197 4.28 -5.97 -10.00
CA ARG A 197 5.29 -5.61 -8.99
C ARG A 197 4.68 -5.53 -7.61
N GLY A 198 5.56 -5.39 -6.61
CA GLY A 198 5.18 -5.24 -5.21
C GLY A 198 5.28 -6.54 -4.43
N GLY A 199 5.42 -6.40 -3.12
CA GLY A 199 5.44 -7.50 -2.16
C GLY A 199 4.33 -7.33 -1.13
N LYS A 200 4.19 -8.31 -0.24
CA LYS A 200 3.18 -8.30 0.83
C LYS A 200 3.15 -7.01 1.68
N TYR A 201 4.29 -6.32 1.75
CA TYR A 201 4.48 -5.09 2.54
C TYR A 201 4.69 -3.83 1.69
N SER A 202 4.52 -3.88 0.36
CA SER A 202 4.68 -2.68 -0.48
C SER A 202 3.56 -1.66 -0.21
N HIS A 203 3.76 -0.42 -0.64
CA HIS A 203 2.75 0.63 -0.54
C HIS A 203 1.42 0.20 -1.17
N GLY A 204 1.44 -0.46 -2.33
CA GLY A 204 0.24 -0.99 -2.97
C GLY A 204 -0.49 -2.05 -2.13
N ALA A 205 0.24 -2.96 -1.50
CA ALA A 205 -0.34 -3.98 -0.62
C ALA A 205 -0.97 -3.39 0.66
N ILE A 206 -0.33 -2.37 1.23
CA ILE A 206 -0.84 -1.63 2.38
C ILE A 206 -2.13 -0.88 2.00
N LEU A 207 -2.11 -0.17 0.87
CA LEU A 207 -3.26 0.57 0.37
C LEU A 207 -4.43 -0.36 0.09
N ALA A 208 -4.25 -1.48 -0.60
CA ALA A 208 -5.31 -2.44 -0.86
C ALA A 208 -5.97 -2.97 0.42
N ARG A 209 -5.16 -3.34 1.44
CA ARG A 209 -5.67 -3.76 2.76
C ARG A 209 -6.50 -2.68 3.43
N SER A 210 -6.03 -1.45 3.42
CA SER A 210 -6.75 -0.32 4.01
C SER A 210 -8.08 -0.04 3.31
N LEU A 211 -8.14 -0.27 2.00
CA LEU A 211 -9.35 -0.09 1.21
C LEU A 211 -10.34 -1.25 1.40
N GLY A 212 -9.94 -2.33 2.08
CA GLY A 212 -10.71 -3.56 2.20
C GLY A 212 -10.89 -4.28 0.86
N ILE A 213 -9.98 -4.05 -0.10
CA ILE A 213 -10.04 -4.63 -1.44
C ILE A 213 -9.07 -5.81 -1.50
N PRO A 214 -9.53 -7.02 -1.84
CA PRO A 214 -8.67 -8.19 -2.02
C PRO A 214 -7.55 -7.91 -3.01
N ALA A 215 -6.34 -8.39 -2.72
CA ALA A 215 -5.19 -8.10 -3.58
C ALA A 215 -4.18 -9.23 -3.68
N VAL A 216 -3.69 -9.42 -4.91
CA VAL A 216 -2.56 -10.28 -5.26
C VAL A 216 -1.50 -9.43 -5.95
N VAL A 217 -0.29 -9.44 -5.42
CA VAL A 217 0.83 -8.62 -5.93
C VAL A 217 1.99 -9.52 -6.36
N GLY A 218 2.95 -9.00 -7.12
CA GLY A 218 4.10 -9.80 -7.55
C GLY A 218 3.70 -10.93 -8.51
N VAL A 219 2.74 -10.68 -9.40
CA VAL A 219 2.35 -11.63 -10.45
C VAL A 219 3.30 -11.50 -11.63
N ASP A 220 4.22 -12.45 -11.79
CA ASP A 220 5.18 -12.43 -12.91
C ASP A 220 4.46 -12.42 -14.27
N ASP A 221 4.87 -11.55 -15.18
CA ASP A 221 4.32 -11.41 -16.55
C ASP A 221 2.79 -11.31 -16.56
N LEU A 222 2.25 -10.36 -15.78
CA LEU A 222 0.81 -10.18 -15.60
C LEU A 222 0.12 -9.94 -16.94
N TYR A 223 0.67 -9.04 -17.75
CA TYR A 223 0.13 -8.63 -19.03
C TYR A 223 0.17 -9.76 -20.08
N GLY A 224 1.17 -10.64 -20.04
CA GLY A 224 1.26 -11.80 -20.92
C GLY A 224 0.34 -12.94 -20.51
N LYS A 225 0.10 -13.12 -19.21
CA LYS A 225 -0.70 -14.23 -18.67
C LYS A 225 -2.20 -13.97 -18.61
N ILE A 226 -2.62 -12.72 -18.40
CA ILE A 226 -4.04 -12.40 -18.18
C ILE A 226 -4.54 -11.47 -19.28
N PRO A 227 -5.42 -11.91 -20.19
CA PRO A 227 -5.96 -11.05 -21.24
C PRO A 227 -6.82 -9.90 -20.68
N GLU A 228 -6.75 -8.72 -21.33
CA GLU A 228 -7.64 -7.60 -21.00
C GLU A 228 -9.10 -7.99 -21.23
N GLY A 229 -9.98 -7.65 -20.28
CA GLY A 229 -11.40 -7.97 -20.35
C GLY A 229 -11.77 -9.40 -19.90
N ALA A 230 -10.80 -10.27 -19.64
CA ALA A 230 -11.06 -11.60 -19.11
C ALA A 230 -11.75 -11.53 -17.74
N VAL A 231 -12.76 -12.38 -17.50
CA VAL A 231 -13.39 -12.51 -16.18
C VAL A 231 -12.51 -13.40 -15.31
N VAL A 232 -12.09 -12.88 -14.16
CA VAL A 232 -11.24 -13.61 -13.22
C VAL A 232 -11.85 -13.62 -11.83
N ALA A 233 -11.50 -14.65 -11.06
CA ALA A 233 -11.68 -14.67 -9.62
C ALA A 233 -10.31 -14.50 -8.93
N VAL A 234 -10.26 -13.63 -7.94
CA VAL A 234 -9.05 -13.32 -7.17
C VAL A 234 -9.24 -13.78 -5.74
N ASP A 235 -8.32 -14.61 -5.25
CA ASP A 235 -8.20 -15.02 -3.86
C ASP A 235 -6.98 -14.32 -3.25
N GLY A 236 -7.25 -13.23 -2.54
CA GLY A 236 -6.22 -12.39 -1.92
C GLY A 236 -5.57 -13.04 -0.69
N ASP A 237 -6.20 -14.05 -0.09
CA ASP A 237 -5.61 -14.84 0.99
C ASP A 237 -4.60 -15.85 0.44
N ALA A 238 -4.98 -16.57 -0.63
CA ALA A 238 -4.14 -17.59 -1.25
C ALA A 238 -3.05 -17.00 -2.16
N GLY A 239 -3.22 -15.75 -2.63
CA GLY A 239 -2.32 -15.15 -3.61
C GLY A 239 -2.53 -15.70 -5.01
N LEU A 240 -3.77 -16.06 -5.37
CA LEU A 240 -4.10 -16.75 -6.61
C LEU A 240 -5.13 -15.96 -7.42
N VAL A 241 -4.94 -15.98 -8.75
CA VAL A 241 -5.89 -15.47 -9.73
C VAL A 241 -6.32 -16.63 -10.62
N TYR A 242 -7.62 -16.85 -10.73
CA TYR A 242 -8.22 -17.91 -11.51
C TYR A 242 -8.86 -17.32 -12.77
N MET A 243 -8.54 -17.88 -13.93
CA MET A 243 -9.06 -17.48 -15.23
C MET A 243 -9.62 -18.68 -16.01
N ASP A 244 -10.15 -18.41 -17.21
CA ASP A 244 -10.83 -19.39 -18.06
C ASP A 244 -11.98 -20.10 -17.33
N LEU A 245 -12.68 -19.33 -16.49
CA LEU A 245 -13.80 -19.81 -15.69
C LEU A 245 -15.05 -19.97 -16.56
N ASP A 246 -15.73 -21.10 -16.44
CA ASP A 246 -17.06 -21.28 -17.03
C ASP A 246 -18.15 -20.55 -16.23
N ASP A 247 -19.35 -20.46 -16.80
CA ASP A 247 -20.47 -19.77 -16.16
C ASP A 247 -20.86 -20.34 -14.80
N GLN A 248 -20.66 -21.64 -14.58
CA GLN A 248 -20.93 -22.28 -13.30
C GLN A 248 -19.85 -21.89 -12.27
N GLU A 249 -18.57 -21.98 -12.64
CA GLU A 249 -17.45 -21.59 -11.79
C GLU A 249 -17.53 -20.10 -11.41
N ILE A 250 -17.89 -19.21 -12.35
CA ILE A 250 -18.12 -17.79 -12.08
C ILE A 250 -19.23 -17.61 -11.03
N ARG A 251 -20.34 -18.35 -11.13
CA ARG A 251 -21.42 -18.30 -10.13
C ARG A 251 -20.95 -18.77 -8.76
N GLU A 252 -20.19 -19.87 -8.70
CA GLU A 252 -19.62 -20.39 -7.45
C GLU A 252 -18.67 -19.39 -6.80
N TRP A 253 -17.81 -18.71 -7.58
CA TRP A 253 -16.92 -17.68 -7.06
C TRP A 253 -17.66 -16.43 -6.57
N LYS A 254 -18.71 -16.00 -7.28
CA LYS A 254 -19.57 -14.88 -6.83
C LYS A 254 -20.31 -15.21 -5.53
N GLU A 255 -20.77 -16.45 -5.38
CA GLU A 255 -21.38 -16.91 -4.13
C GLU A 255 -20.37 -16.89 -2.98
N ARG A 256 -19.13 -17.35 -3.21
CA ARG A 256 -18.04 -17.26 -2.21
C ARG A 256 -17.71 -15.81 -1.85
N GLU A 257 -17.64 -14.91 -2.84
CA GLU A 257 -17.47 -13.47 -2.60
C GLU A 257 -18.59 -12.91 -1.72
N SER A 258 -19.84 -13.25 -2.00
CA SER A 258 -21.01 -12.81 -1.23
C SER A 258 -20.95 -13.32 0.22
N GLN A 259 -20.68 -14.61 0.41
CA GLN A 259 -20.53 -15.22 1.74
C GLN A 259 -19.38 -14.59 2.53
N PHE A 260 -18.26 -14.30 1.87
CA PHE A 260 -17.13 -13.61 2.51
C PHE A 260 -17.55 -12.22 3.01
N ARG A 261 -18.24 -11.44 2.18
CA ARG A 261 -18.75 -10.10 2.55
C ARG A 261 -19.76 -10.17 3.70
N GLU A 262 -20.65 -11.16 3.71
CA GLU A 262 -21.62 -11.34 4.79
C GLU A 262 -20.92 -11.66 6.11
N VAL A 263 -19.91 -12.54 6.08
CA VAL A 263 -19.10 -12.86 7.26
C VAL A 263 -18.37 -11.62 7.77
N GLU A 264 -17.71 -10.85 6.90
CA GLU A 264 -17.02 -9.61 7.27
C GLU A 264 -17.98 -8.57 7.86
N ALA A 265 -19.15 -8.37 7.24
CA ALA A 265 -20.17 -7.46 7.76
C ALA A 265 -20.69 -7.89 9.14
N ARG A 266 -20.90 -9.20 9.33
CA ARG A 266 -21.30 -9.76 10.62
C ARG A 266 -20.20 -9.55 11.66
N LEU A 267 -18.94 -9.83 11.33
CA LEU A 267 -17.79 -9.64 12.22
C LEU A 267 -17.61 -8.16 12.60
N ALA A 268 -17.79 -7.24 11.66
CA ALA A 268 -17.76 -5.80 11.93
C ALA A 268 -18.81 -5.40 12.99
N GLY A 269 -20.02 -5.94 12.90
CA GLY A 269 -21.08 -5.74 13.91
C GLY A 269 -20.79 -6.39 15.27
N LEU A 270 -19.83 -7.31 15.35
CA LEU A 270 -19.40 -7.92 16.60
C LEU A 270 -18.24 -7.17 17.28
N ARG A 271 -17.54 -6.25 16.59
CA ARG A 271 -16.33 -5.58 17.12
C ARG A 271 -16.54 -4.90 18.48
N ALA A 272 -17.70 -4.27 18.68
CA ALA A 272 -18.03 -3.58 19.93
C ALA A 272 -18.66 -4.50 21.01
N ARG A 273 -18.86 -5.79 20.71
CA ARG A 273 -19.56 -6.71 21.64
C ARG A 273 -18.56 -7.39 22.59
N PRO A 274 -18.95 -7.59 23.87
CA PRO A 274 -18.13 -8.36 24.80
C PRO A 274 -17.92 -9.79 24.31
N ALA A 275 -16.67 -10.28 24.38
CA ALA A 275 -16.36 -11.66 24.07
C ALA A 275 -16.94 -12.60 25.13
N ARG A 276 -17.98 -13.35 24.75
CA ARG A 276 -18.66 -14.33 25.62
C ARG A 276 -18.90 -15.63 24.86
N THR A 277 -18.70 -16.75 25.54
CA THR A 277 -19.10 -18.07 25.05
C THR A 277 -20.62 -18.22 25.05
N ARG A 278 -21.13 -19.28 24.41
CA ARG A 278 -22.58 -19.55 24.31
C ARG A 278 -23.25 -19.78 25.68
N ASP A 279 -22.51 -20.30 26.64
CA ASP A 279 -22.89 -20.50 28.04
C ASP A 279 -22.60 -19.28 28.94
N GLY A 280 -22.19 -18.15 28.35
CA GLY A 280 -22.11 -16.85 29.04
C GLY A 280 -20.76 -16.51 29.69
N LYS A 281 -19.77 -17.41 29.65
CA LYS A 281 -18.42 -17.17 30.19
C LYS A 281 -17.72 -16.07 29.40
N ARG A 282 -17.27 -15.03 30.11
CA ARG A 282 -16.49 -13.92 29.53
C ARG A 282 -15.08 -14.42 29.17
N ILE A 283 -14.63 -14.06 27.98
CA ILE A 283 -13.24 -14.24 27.52
C ILE A 283 -12.62 -12.85 27.42
N THR A 284 -11.33 -12.73 27.75
CA THR A 284 -10.58 -11.49 27.56
C THR A 284 -9.90 -11.52 26.21
N LEU A 285 -10.23 -10.56 25.34
CA LEU A 285 -9.59 -10.38 24.05
C LEU A 285 -8.63 -9.21 24.12
N GLN A 286 -7.33 -9.50 24.06
CA GLN A 286 -6.29 -8.47 24.13
C GLN A 286 -5.43 -8.52 22.87
N VAL A 287 -4.77 -7.41 22.58
CA VAL A 287 -3.86 -7.31 21.42
C VAL A 287 -2.42 -7.59 21.84
N ASN A 288 -1.66 -8.14 20.90
CA ASN A 288 -0.21 -8.24 21.00
C ASN A 288 0.38 -7.14 20.13
N ILE A 289 1.31 -6.37 20.70
CA ILE A 289 1.98 -5.26 20.03
C ILE A 289 3.49 -5.35 20.25
N GLU A 290 4.23 -4.76 19.32
CA GLU A 290 5.69 -4.70 19.26
C GLU A 290 6.19 -3.26 19.41
N GLY A 291 5.29 -2.28 19.31
CA GLY A 291 5.57 -0.90 19.65
C GLY A 291 4.32 -0.07 19.93
N VAL A 292 4.53 1.14 20.46
CA VAL A 292 3.48 2.13 20.75
C VAL A 292 2.62 2.47 19.52
N ARG A 293 3.22 2.37 18.33
CA ARG A 293 2.58 2.71 17.05
C ARG A 293 1.55 1.68 16.61
N ASP A 294 1.66 0.42 17.02
CA ASP A 294 0.67 -0.61 16.67
C ASP A 294 -0.72 -0.28 17.22
N LEU A 295 -0.77 0.52 18.29
CA LEU A 295 -2.01 1.06 18.85
C LEU A 295 -2.72 2.04 17.91
N ASP A 296 -2.08 2.52 16.83
CA ASP A 296 -2.76 3.32 15.78
C ASP A 296 -3.76 2.48 14.98
N ALA A 297 -3.51 1.17 14.83
CA ALA A 297 -4.36 0.26 14.06
C ALA A 297 -5.41 -0.46 14.93
N VAL A 298 -5.40 -0.22 16.24
CA VAL A 298 -6.29 -0.87 17.20
C VAL A 298 -7.25 0.15 17.78
N ASP A 299 -8.56 -0.05 17.55
CA ASP A 299 -9.57 0.65 18.33
C ASP A 299 -9.56 0.05 19.74
N MET A 300 -8.95 0.77 20.68
CA MET A 300 -8.82 0.31 22.05
C MET A 300 -10.18 0.01 22.67
N ASP A 301 -11.29 0.62 22.25
CA ASP A 301 -12.64 0.35 22.76
C ASP A 301 -13.17 -1.04 22.40
N THR A 302 -12.64 -1.63 21.33
CA THR A 302 -13.04 -2.97 20.85
C THR A 302 -12.28 -4.13 21.49
N VAL A 303 -11.28 -3.83 22.33
CA VAL A 303 -10.43 -4.83 22.98
C VAL A 303 -10.36 -4.61 24.49
N ASP A 304 -9.97 -5.63 25.24
CA ASP A 304 -9.86 -5.61 26.70
C ASP A 304 -8.51 -5.07 27.20
N GLY A 305 -7.58 -4.77 26.29
CA GLY A 305 -6.27 -4.20 26.59
C GLY A 305 -5.16 -4.79 25.71
N VAL A 306 -3.92 -4.60 26.17
CA VAL A 306 -2.71 -5.16 25.56
C VAL A 306 -2.26 -6.36 26.39
N GLY A 307 -2.32 -7.55 25.78
CA GLY A 307 -1.99 -8.81 26.45
C GLY A 307 -0.51 -9.16 26.38
N LEU A 308 0.20 -8.54 25.42
CA LEU A 308 1.64 -8.65 25.28
C LEU A 308 2.18 -7.42 24.55
N PHE A 309 3.01 -6.65 25.22
CA PHE A 309 3.92 -5.69 24.60
C PHE A 309 5.29 -6.34 24.52
N ARG A 310 5.78 -6.61 23.30
CA ARG A 310 7.13 -7.13 23.04
C ARG A 310 8.11 -5.96 23.08
N THR A 311 9.06 -6.00 24.00
CA THR A 311 10.01 -4.90 24.20
C THR A 311 11.20 -4.97 23.25
N GLU A 312 11.44 -6.11 22.60
CA GLU A 312 12.63 -6.36 21.79
C GLU A 312 12.82 -5.36 20.64
N PHE A 313 11.73 -4.91 20.01
CA PHE A 313 11.80 -3.94 18.91
C PHE A 313 12.45 -2.61 19.32
N ALA A 314 12.23 -2.16 20.56
CA ALA A 314 12.85 -0.95 21.09
C ALA A 314 14.40 -1.06 21.18
N PHE A 315 14.93 -2.29 21.16
CA PHE A 315 16.36 -2.59 21.19
C PHE A 315 16.88 -2.88 19.77
N MET A 316 16.13 -3.62 18.96
CA MET A 316 16.57 -4.04 17.62
C MET A 316 16.68 -2.89 16.60
N GLU A 317 15.84 -1.85 16.67
CA GLU A 317 15.88 -0.73 15.72
C GLU A 317 16.95 0.34 16.03
N ARG A 318 17.87 0.06 16.95
CA ARG A 318 18.85 1.03 17.45
C ARG A 318 20.28 0.56 17.23
N ARG A 319 21.21 1.50 17.31
CA ARG A 319 22.67 1.23 17.29
C ARG A 319 23.28 1.06 18.68
N ASN A 320 22.51 1.30 19.73
CA ASN A 320 22.91 1.22 21.14
C ASN A 320 21.70 0.80 21.96
N PHE A 321 21.92 0.34 23.20
CA PHE A 321 20.84 0.10 24.16
C PHE A 321 19.99 1.35 24.39
N PRO A 322 18.66 1.25 24.40
CA PRO A 322 17.80 2.35 24.80
C PRO A 322 18.04 2.69 26.26
N SER A 323 18.18 3.98 26.55
CA SER A 323 18.27 4.50 27.91
C SER A 323 17.00 4.22 28.71
N GLU A 324 17.10 4.35 30.03
CA GLU A 324 15.94 4.24 30.92
C GLU A 324 14.84 5.25 30.55
N GLU A 325 15.22 6.50 30.25
CA GLU A 325 14.28 7.56 29.87
C GLU A 325 13.53 7.21 28.59
N GLU A 326 14.22 6.69 27.56
CA GLU A 326 13.58 6.28 26.31
C GLU A 326 12.63 5.10 26.50
N GLN A 327 12.97 4.16 27.38
CA GLN A 327 12.06 3.07 27.74
C GLN A 327 10.86 3.59 28.53
N TYR A 328 11.09 4.50 29.47
CA TYR A 328 10.05 5.14 30.27
C TYR A 328 9.03 5.85 29.37
N GLU A 329 9.48 6.65 28.41
CA GLU A 329 8.60 7.35 27.45
C GLU A 329 7.71 6.36 26.66
N ILE A 330 8.28 5.24 26.19
CA ILE A 330 7.55 4.18 25.49
C ILE A 330 6.45 3.59 26.37
N TYR A 331 6.75 3.27 27.64
CA TYR A 331 5.79 2.67 28.55
C TYR A 331 4.68 3.64 28.94
N VAL A 332 5.03 4.89 29.25
CA VAL A 332 4.07 5.94 29.60
C VAL A 332 3.12 6.20 28.45
N GLU A 333 3.63 6.35 27.23
CA GLU A 333 2.77 6.58 26.07
C GLU A 333 1.87 5.37 25.78
N THR A 334 2.39 4.15 25.89
CA THR A 334 1.57 2.92 25.75
C THR A 334 0.42 2.91 26.75
N LEU A 335 0.68 3.20 28.03
CA LEU A 335 -0.33 3.23 29.08
C LEU A 335 -1.36 4.35 28.86
N ARG A 336 -0.91 5.53 28.43
CA ARG A 336 -1.79 6.65 28.07
C ARG A 336 -2.73 6.24 26.95
N ARG A 337 -2.21 5.65 25.88
CA ARG A 337 -3.00 5.21 24.72
C ARG A 337 -3.92 4.03 25.02
N ALA A 338 -3.56 3.17 25.97
CA ALA A 338 -4.41 2.07 26.41
C ALA A 338 -5.67 2.54 27.17
N GLY A 339 -5.78 3.82 27.54
CA GLY A 339 -7.02 4.41 28.07
C GLY A 339 -7.49 3.76 29.38
N GLY A 340 -6.55 3.37 30.25
CA GLY A 340 -6.86 2.70 31.52
C GLY A 340 -7.09 1.19 31.41
N LYS A 341 -7.00 0.60 30.21
CA LYS A 341 -7.04 -0.85 30.02
C LYS A 341 -5.72 -1.50 30.41
N ARG A 342 -5.77 -2.79 30.76
CA ARG A 342 -4.58 -3.55 31.18
C ARG A 342 -3.56 -3.60 30.04
N VAL A 343 -2.30 -3.36 30.38
CA VAL A 343 -1.13 -3.57 29.50
C VAL A 343 -0.18 -4.53 30.18
N VAL A 344 0.28 -5.56 29.44
CA VAL A 344 1.26 -6.53 29.93
C VAL A 344 2.56 -6.32 29.15
N PHE A 345 3.55 -5.72 29.80
CA PHE A 345 4.89 -5.60 29.25
C PHE A 345 5.68 -6.89 29.51
N ARG A 346 6.29 -7.44 28.46
CA ARG A 346 7.27 -8.50 28.59
C ARG A 346 8.65 -7.87 28.69
N THR A 347 9.43 -8.28 29.69
CA THR A 347 10.84 -7.90 29.79
C THR A 347 11.62 -8.36 28.56
N LEU A 348 12.82 -7.82 28.36
CA LEU A 348 13.64 -8.14 27.19
C LEU A 348 13.80 -9.66 26.99
N ASP A 349 13.44 -10.12 25.79
CA ASP A 349 13.46 -11.54 25.38
C ASP A 349 14.26 -11.72 24.09
N ILE A 350 15.58 -11.66 24.22
CA ILE A 350 16.56 -11.72 23.13
C ILE A 350 17.38 -13.00 23.23
N GLY A 351 17.54 -13.70 22.10
CA GLY A 351 18.33 -14.93 21.95
C GLY A 351 19.07 -14.95 20.61
N GLY A 352 19.68 -16.10 20.27
CA GLY A 352 20.51 -16.25 19.05
C GLY A 352 19.78 -15.99 17.72
N ASP A 353 18.46 -16.07 17.70
CA ASP A 353 17.60 -15.77 16.55
C ASP A 353 17.25 -14.28 16.37
N LYS A 354 17.56 -13.43 17.36
CA LYS A 354 17.29 -11.99 17.36
C LYS A 354 18.55 -11.18 17.74
N PRO A 355 19.61 -11.20 16.93
CA PRO A 355 20.88 -10.56 17.29
C PRO A 355 20.73 -9.04 17.38
N LEU A 356 21.35 -8.45 18.40
CA LEU A 356 21.58 -7.01 18.49
C LEU A 356 22.91 -6.68 17.83
N GLU A 357 22.91 -5.88 16.76
CA GLU A 357 24.15 -5.55 16.01
C GLU A 357 25.25 -4.94 16.89
N TYR A 358 24.83 -4.22 17.93
CA TYR A 358 25.70 -3.51 18.87
C TYR A 358 26.03 -4.29 20.15
N PHE A 359 25.50 -5.51 20.31
CA PHE A 359 25.73 -6.33 21.50
C PHE A 359 26.04 -7.78 21.11
N ARG A 360 27.31 -8.15 21.26
CA ARG A 360 27.78 -9.51 20.96
C ARG A 360 27.40 -10.45 22.10
N THR A 361 26.54 -11.42 21.82
CA THR A 361 26.30 -12.56 22.68
C THR A 361 27.27 -13.70 22.36
N PRO A 362 27.68 -14.51 23.35
CA PRO A 362 28.41 -15.75 23.09
C PRO A 362 27.59 -16.68 22.18
N GLN A 363 28.26 -17.45 21.33
CA GLN A 363 27.60 -18.41 20.45
C GLN A 363 27.05 -19.56 21.30
N GLU A 364 25.72 -19.78 21.23
CA GLU A 364 25.07 -20.91 21.90
C GLU A 364 25.48 -22.23 21.20
N SER A 365 25.70 -23.29 21.98
CA SER A 365 26.26 -24.57 21.52
C SER A 365 25.21 -25.47 20.89
#